data_AF-A0A1V5WDC4-F1
#
_entry.id   AF-A0A1V5WDC4-F1
#
_cell.length_a   1.000
_cell.length_b   1.000
_cell.length_c   1.000
_cell.angle_alpha   90.00
_cell.angle_beta   90.00
_cell.angle_gamma   90.00
#
_symmetry.space_group_name_H-M   'P 1'
#
loop_
_entity.id
_entity.type
_entity.pdbx_description
1 polymer ?
#
loop_
_entity_poly.entity_id
_entity_poly.type
_entity_poly.pdbx_seq_one_letter_code
_entity_poly.pdbx_strand_id
1 'polypeptide(L)'
;MKKYCKTRALAAVFLLFFLAGLPAIDYFAEGERLFRQNRPEEAIPLLYQASLQEGTDPRVFVFLGLSYQQAGKNADAVSTFIRGTSVAGTNRKVLYFNAGNVYFSQEAYSEAVTMYTRSLENDSAFAPAYLHRANARVKLEQFPRAVEDYRMYLTLDPASWQSDSIRQLMALLEGEIRTQEERALREEAERLATEAERKAEEERYRRLMDEVSSSLQEIDQASTLSAGSESIQLYDEEGDLE
;
A
#
# COMPACT_ATOMS: atom_id res chain seq x y z
N MET A 1 78.90 16.33 59.01
CA MET A 1 78.83 16.22 57.54
C MET A 1 79.31 14.83 57.12
N LYS A 2 78.41 13.87 56.88
CA LYS A 2 78.75 12.51 56.43
C LYS A 2 78.01 12.24 55.12
N LYS A 3 78.75 12.18 54.00
CA LYS A 3 78.25 11.75 52.69
C LYS A 3 78.26 10.23 52.67
N TYR A 4 77.10 9.60 52.58
CA TYR A 4 76.95 8.17 52.34
C TYR A 4 76.71 7.93 50.86
N CYS A 5 77.61 7.15 50.26
CA CYS A 5 77.47 6.47 48.98
C CYS A 5 77.07 5.02 49.28
N LYS A 6 76.00 4.50 48.64
CA LYS A 6 75.87 3.10 48.22
C LYS A 6 74.56 2.88 47.42
N THR A 7 74.78 2.60 46.15
CA THR A 7 74.04 1.69 45.26
C THR A 7 72.97 0.80 45.91
N ARG A 8 71.77 0.80 45.32
CA ARG A 8 70.97 -0.42 45.04
C ARG A 8 69.97 -0.15 43.93
N ALA A 9 70.22 -0.80 42.80
CA ALA A 9 69.34 -0.94 41.67
C ALA A 9 68.15 -1.87 41.99
N LEU A 10 67.14 -1.81 41.13
CA LEU A 10 66.01 -2.74 40.97
C LEU A 10 65.02 -2.86 42.13
N ALA A 11 63.87 -2.22 41.95
CA ALA A 11 62.56 -2.87 42.09
C ALA A 11 61.49 -2.00 41.41
N ALA A 12 61.63 -1.79 40.10
CA ALA A 12 60.48 -1.55 39.24
C ALA A 12 59.73 -2.88 39.14
N VAL A 13 58.84 -3.14 40.09
CA VAL A 13 57.80 -4.17 39.98
C VAL A 13 56.54 -3.39 39.61
N PHE A 14 56.32 -3.09 38.33
CA PHE A 14 55.47 -3.94 37.49
C PHE A 14 54.18 -4.31 38.24
N LEU A 15 53.35 -3.31 38.57
CA LEU A 15 51.93 -3.56 38.82
C LEU A 15 51.23 -3.73 37.47
N LEU A 16 51.68 -4.74 36.73
CA LEU A 16 51.08 -5.25 35.52
C LEU A 16 50.34 -6.52 35.91
N PHE A 17 49.06 -6.54 35.54
CA PHE A 17 48.18 -7.71 35.50
C PHE A 17 47.75 -8.33 36.84
N PHE A 18 46.56 -7.91 37.27
CA PHE A 18 45.53 -8.88 37.65
C PHE A 18 44.13 -8.38 37.26
N LEU A 19 43.94 -8.04 35.98
CA LEU A 19 42.60 -8.10 35.36
C LEU A 19 42.37 -9.57 34.99
N ALA A 20 42.08 -10.38 36.01
CA ALA A 20 41.58 -11.71 35.83
C ALA A 20 40.33 -11.65 34.94
N GLY A 21 40.32 -12.50 33.91
CA GLY A 21 39.29 -12.54 32.87
C GLY A 21 37.90 -12.77 33.43
N LEU A 22 37.19 -11.68 33.72
CA LEU A 22 35.75 -11.70 33.60
C LEU A 22 35.45 -12.03 32.14
N PRO A 23 34.61 -13.03 31.83
CA PRO A 23 34.17 -13.23 30.47
C PRO A 23 33.60 -11.91 29.99
N ALA A 24 34.08 -11.41 28.85
CA ALA A 24 33.45 -10.26 28.21
C ALA A 24 31.96 -10.59 28.12
N ILE A 25 31.12 -9.71 28.67
CA ILE A 25 29.67 -9.94 28.65
C ILE A 25 29.27 -10.05 27.19
N ASP A 26 28.78 -11.22 26.80
CA ASP A 26 28.14 -11.40 25.50
C ASP A 26 26.78 -10.72 25.57
N TYR A 27 26.77 -9.45 25.18
CA TYR A 27 25.57 -8.61 25.18
C TYR A 27 24.44 -9.23 24.35
N PHE A 28 24.77 -9.94 23.27
CA PHE A 28 23.77 -10.58 22.44
C PHE A 28 23.16 -11.78 23.15
N ALA A 29 23.97 -12.69 23.68
CA ALA A 29 23.48 -13.87 24.38
C ALA A 29 22.63 -13.52 25.60
N GLU A 30 23.05 -12.53 26.39
CA GLU A 30 22.30 -12.10 27.57
C GLU A 30 21.01 -11.35 27.18
N GLY A 31 21.08 -10.49 26.16
CA GLY A 31 19.90 -9.81 25.62
C GLY A 31 18.87 -10.79 25.06
N GLU A 32 19.31 -11.79 24.30
CA GLU A 32 18.45 -12.87 23.78
C GLU A 32 17.82 -13.69 24.91
N ARG A 33 18.59 -14.00 25.96
CA ARG A 33 18.10 -14.70 27.16
C ARG A 33 16.97 -13.93 27.84
N LEU A 34 17.14 -12.62 28.04
CA LEU A 34 16.12 -11.76 28.65
C LEU A 34 14.87 -11.63 27.77
N PHE A 35 15.04 -11.51 26.45
CA PHE A 35 13.92 -11.51 25.51
C PHE A 35 13.10 -12.81 25.62
N ARG A 36 13.75 -13.99 25.63
CA ARG A 36 13.07 -15.28 25.81
C ARG A 36 12.35 -15.40 27.16
N GLN A 37 12.79 -14.65 28.17
CA GLN A 37 12.14 -14.55 29.48
C GLN A 37 10.99 -13.54 29.50
N ASN A 38 10.60 -12.96 28.36
CA ASN A 38 9.55 -11.97 28.26
C ASN A 38 9.86 -10.68 29.07
N ARG A 39 11.14 -10.30 29.12
CA ARG A 39 11.66 -9.09 29.80
C ARG A 39 12.25 -8.11 28.78
N PRO A 40 11.45 -7.55 27.87
CA PRO A 40 11.96 -6.76 26.75
C PRO A 40 12.64 -5.47 27.20
N GLU A 41 12.19 -4.82 28.27
CA GLU A 41 12.77 -3.57 28.78
C GLU A 41 14.23 -3.75 29.24
N GLU A 42 14.55 -4.92 29.78
CA GLU A 42 15.90 -5.27 30.21
C GLU A 42 16.75 -5.82 29.06
N ALA A 43 16.11 -6.49 28.08
CA ALA A 43 16.79 -7.00 26.89
C ALA A 43 17.26 -5.88 25.95
N ILE A 44 16.44 -4.84 25.75
CA ILE A 44 16.70 -3.72 24.82
C ILE A 44 18.10 -3.10 25.01
N PRO A 45 18.51 -2.64 26.21
CA PRO A 45 19.81 -1.99 26.37
C PRO A 45 20.97 -2.92 26.02
N LEU A 46 20.88 -4.22 26.33
CA LEU A 46 21.92 -5.20 26.00
C LEU A 46 21.96 -5.49 24.50
N LEU A 47 20.81 -5.73 23.88
CA LEU A 47 20.70 -5.96 22.44
C LEU A 47 21.11 -4.72 21.63
N TYR A 48 20.83 -3.52 22.15
CA TYR A 48 21.30 -2.27 21.55
C TYR A 48 22.83 -2.18 21.60
N GLN A 49 23.46 -2.44 22.75
CA GLN A 49 24.91 -2.50 22.86
C GLN A 49 25.52 -3.55 21.93
N ALA A 50 24.93 -4.75 21.88
CA ALA A 50 25.35 -5.80 20.96
C ALA A 50 25.30 -5.34 19.50
N SER A 51 24.29 -4.54 19.11
CA SER A 51 24.16 -4.05 17.73
C SER A 51 25.22 -3.02 17.32
N LEU A 52 25.95 -2.45 18.27
CA LEU A 52 27.06 -1.52 18.03
C LEU A 52 28.41 -2.21 17.89
N GLN A 53 28.51 -3.50 18.25
CA GLN A 53 29.77 -4.23 18.22
C GLN A 53 30.06 -4.77 16.81
N GLU A 54 31.30 -4.59 16.35
CA GLU A 54 31.76 -5.17 15.10
C GLU A 54 31.78 -6.71 15.20
N GLY A 55 31.28 -7.39 14.16
CA GLY A 55 31.23 -8.85 14.12
C GLY A 55 30.16 -9.49 15.01
N THR A 56 29.25 -8.70 15.60
CA THR A 56 28.09 -9.22 16.34
C THR A 56 27.20 -10.11 15.47
N ASP A 57 26.44 -11.00 16.10
CA ASP A 57 25.51 -11.87 15.39
C ASP A 57 24.43 -11.05 14.67
N PRO A 58 24.24 -11.19 13.35
CA PRO A 58 23.24 -10.44 12.59
C PRO A 58 21.79 -10.62 13.10
N ARG A 59 21.50 -11.69 13.86
CA ARG A 59 20.20 -11.91 14.51
C ARG A 59 19.88 -10.85 15.57
N VAL A 60 20.86 -10.09 16.05
CA VAL A 60 20.65 -9.01 17.02
C VAL A 60 19.57 -8.03 16.56
N PHE A 61 19.48 -7.72 15.27
CA PHE A 61 18.46 -6.82 14.73
C PHE A 61 17.05 -7.39 14.81
N VAL A 62 16.90 -8.72 14.67
CA VAL A 62 15.62 -9.39 14.87
C VAL A 62 15.21 -9.30 16.33
N PHE A 63 16.08 -9.70 17.26
CA PHE A 63 15.77 -9.71 18.69
C PHE A 63 15.55 -8.31 19.26
N LEU A 64 16.37 -7.32 18.86
CA LEU A 64 16.22 -5.94 19.30
C LEU A 64 14.90 -5.35 18.80
N GLY A 65 14.58 -5.53 17.52
CA GLY A 65 13.32 -5.03 16.95
C GLY A 65 12.10 -5.69 17.58
N LEU A 66 12.13 -7.00 17.83
CA LEU A 66 11.04 -7.71 18.52
C LEU A 66 10.90 -7.26 19.98
N SER A 67 12.01 -6.98 20.67
CA SER A 67 11.99 -6.45 22.04
C SER A 67 11.38 -5.04 22.07
N TYR A 68 11.72 -4.19 21.10
CA TYR A 68 11.06 -2.88 20.95
C TYR A 68 9.56 -3.01 20.69
N GLN A 69 9.16 -3.91 19.79
CA GLN A 69 7.74 -4.17 19.50
C GLN A 69 6.99 -4.64 20.76
N GLN A 70 7.58 -5.58 21.51
CA GLN A 70 6.99 -6.10 22.74
C GLN A 70 6.83 -5.04 23.82
N ALA A 71 7.76 -4.08 23.89
CA ALA A 71 7.68 -2.91 24.75
C ALA A 71 6.76 -1.79 24.20
N GLY A 72 6.03 -2.02 23.11
CA GLY A 72 5.15 -1.04 22.46
C GLY A 72 5.87 0.07 21.69
N LYS A 73 7.20 0.00 21.56
CA LYS A 73 8.05 0.99 20.86
C LYS A 73 8.11 0.69 19.37
N ASN A 74 6.96 0.79 18.70
CA ASN A 74 6.80 0.35 17.31
C ASN A 74 7.71 1.09 16.31
N ALA A 75 7.92 2.39 16.48
CA ALA A 75 8.81 3.17 15.61
C ALA A 75 10.27 2.69 15.70
N ASP A 76 10.75 2.43 16.92
CA ASP A 76 12.09 1.90 17.17
C ASP A 76 12.24 0.47 16.61
N ALA A 77 11.18 -0.34 16.71
CA ALA A 77 11.15 -1.68 16.15
C ALA A 77 11.32 -1.67 14.63
N VAL A 78 10.50 -0.89 13.91
CA VAL A 78 10.60 -0.74 12.45
C VAL A 78 11.97 -0.20 12.05
N SER A 79 12.44 0.88 12.69
CA SER A 79 13.75 1.47 12.41
C SER A 79 14.88 0.45 12.58
N THR A 80 14.82 -0.37 13.63
CA THR A 80 15.80 -1.44 13.89
C THR A 80 15.78 -2.51 12.81
N PHE A 81 14.59 -2.97 12.40
CA PHE A 81 14.46 -3.96 11.33
C PHE A 81 15.01 -3.43 10.00
N ILE A 82 14.63 -2.21 9.62
CA ILE A 82 15.10 -1.57 8.39
C ILE A 82 16.62 -1.37 8.41
N ARG A 83 17.19 -0.88 9.52
CA ARG A 83 18.65 -0.73 9.67
C ARG A 83 19.36 -2.07 9.51
N GLY A 84 18.81 -3.14 10.08
CA GLY A 84 19.34 -4.49 9.94
C GLY A 84 19.45 -4.94 8.49
N THR A 85 18.54 -4.52 7.60
CA THR A 85 18.58 -4.94 6.17
C THR A 85 19.84 -4.49 5.43
N SER A 86 20.50 -3.43 5.92
CA SER A 86 21.77 -2.92 5.38
C SER A 86 23.01 -3.64 5.93
N VAL A 87 22.86 -4.53 6.92
CA VAL A 87 23.97 -5.26 7.56
C VAL A 87 24.19 -6.61 6.89
N ALA A 88 25.45 -6.92 6.56
CA ALA A 88 25.83 -8.18 5.95
C ALA A 88 25.49 -9.38 6.85
N GLY A 89 25.05 -10.48 6.24
CA GLY A 89 24.68 -11.71 6.96
C GLY A 89 23.29 -11.68 7.61
N THR A 90 22.56 -10.57 7.55
CA THR A 90 21.17 -10.54 8.03
C THR A 90 20.21 -11.28 7.11
N ASN A 91 19.18 -11.87 7.70
CA ASN A 91 18.08 -12.47 6.94
C ASN A 91 17.06 -11.40 6.54
N ARG A 92 17.34 -10.68 5.45
CA ARG A 92 16.57 -9.50 5.00
C ARG A 92 15.07 -9.78 4.85
N LYS A 93 14.67 -10.94 4.30
CA LYS A 93 13.25 -11.30 4.19
C LYS A 93 12.54 -11.31 5.55
N VAL A 94 13.19 -11.81 6.60
CA VAL A 94 12.63 -11.87 7.96
C VAL A 94 12.54 -10.48 8.57
N LEU A 95 13.54 -9.62 8.36
CA LEU A 95 13.51 -8.24 8.85
C LEU A 95 12.38 -7.43 8.21
N TYR A 96 12.23 -7.48 6.89
CA TYR A 96 11.12 -6.83 6.20
C TYR A 96 9.77 -7.42 6.62
N PHE A 97 9.66 -8.73 6.78
CA PHE A 97 8.43 -9.37 7.27
C PHE A 97 8.05 -8.88 8.66
N ASN A 98 9.00 -8.79 9.59
CA ASN A 98 8.74 -8.28 10.94
C ASN A 98 8.38 -6.79 10.94
N ALA A 99 9.02 -5.97 10.10
CA ALA A 99 8.59 -4.58 9.90
C ALA A 99 7.14 -4.50 9.39
N GLY A 100 6.77 -5.37 8.44
CA GLY A 100 5.40 -5.51 7.95
C GLY A 100 4.41 -5.89 9.04
N ASN A 101 4.78 -6.82 9.94
CA ASN A 101 3.94 -7.21 11.08
C ASN A 101 3.70 -6.03 12.03
N VAL A 102 4.72 -5.21 12.29
CA VAL A 102 4.59 -4.01 13.12
C VAL A 102 3.65 -2.99 12.48
N TYR A 103 3.76 -2.75 11.18
CA TYR A 103 2.81 -1.87 10.47
C TYR A 103 1.40 -2.44 10.46
N PHE A 104 1.24 -3.75 10.25
CA PHE A 104 -0.07 -4.40 10.27
C PHE A 104 -0.74 -4.26 11.64
N SER A 105 0.01 -4.41 12.74
CA SER A 105 -0.52 -4.22 14.10
C SER A 105 -0.92 -2.79 14.43
N GLN A 106 -0.41 -1.82 13.67
CA GLN A 106 -0.78 -0.40 13.74
C GLN A 106 -1.87 -0.03 12.73
N GLU A 107 -2.46 -1.01 12.05
CA GLU A 107 -3.45 -0.82 10.99
C GLU A 107 -2.94 0.00 9.78
N ALA A 108 -1.62 0.19 9.68
CA ALA A 108 -0.93 0.81 8.56
C ALA A 108 -0.77 -0.22 7.44
N TYR A 109 -1.89 -0.64 6.84
CA TYR A 109 -1.94 -1.79 5.93
C TYR A 109 -1.17 -1.56 4.63
N SER A 110 -1.12 -0.32 4.11
CA SER A 110 -0.38 0.02 2.89
C SER A 110 1.13 -0.14 3.08
N GLU A 111 1.64 0.32 4.21
CA GLU A 111 3.04 0.17 4.64
C GLU A 111 3.35 -1.29 4.92
N ALA A 112 2.43 -2.04 5.54
CA ALA A 112 2.57 -3.47 5.74
C ALA A 112 2.71 -4.22 4.40
N VAL A 113 1.85 -3.95 3.42
CA VAL A 113 1.96 -4.52 2.06
C VAL A 113 3.30 -4.20 1.42
N THR A 114 3.79 -2.97 1.59
CA THR A 114 5.10 -2.55 1.07
C THR A 114 6.22 -3.39 1.70
N MET A 115 6.23 -3.55 3.01
CA MET A 115 7.24 -4.34 3.72
C MET A 115 7.17 -5.83 3.39
N TYR A 116 5.98 -6.43 3.31
CA TYR A 116 5.85 -7.82 2.87
C TYR A 116 6.29 -8.02 1.42
N THR A 117 6.08 -7.03 0.55
CA THR A 117 6.60 -7.06 -0.82
C THR A 117 8.12 -7.03 -0.83
N ARG A 118 8.77 -6.17 -0.04
CA ARG A 118 10.23 -6.18 0.14
C ARG A 118 10.74 -7.51 0.70
N SER A 119 9.98 -8.16 1.58
CA SER A 119 10.31 -9.51 2.06
C SER A 119 10.35 -10.52 0.91
N LEU A 120 9.32 -10.52 0.07
CA LEU A 120 9.21 -11.41 -1.11
C LEU A 120 10.21 -11.09 -2.23
N GLU A 121 10.65 -9.84 -2.36
CA GLU A 121 11.78 -9.48 -3.25
C GLU A 121 13.10 -10.12 -2.82
N ASN A 122 13.28 -10.40 -1.52
CA ASN A 122 14.47 -11.07 -0.99
C ASN A 122 14.33 -12.60 -0.96
N ASP A 123 13.10 -13.12 -0.92
CA ASP A 123 12.81 -14.54 -1.02
C ASP A 123 11.36 -14.75 -1.50
N SER A 124 11.22 -15.10 -2.77
CA SER A 124 9.91 -15.33 -3.40
C SER A 124 9.23 -16.61 -2.94
N ALA A 125 9.89 -17.49 -2.20
CA ALA A 125 9.31 -18.71 -1.63
C ALA A 125 8.91 -18.55 -0.16
N PHE A 126 8.99 -17.34 0.41
CA PHE A 126 8.65 -17.09 1.81
C PHE A 126 7.13 -17.03 2.03
N ALA A 127 6.50 -18.19 2.17
CA ALA A 127 5.05 -18.36 2.32
C ALA A 127 4.40 -17.42 3.35
N PRO A 128 4.94 -17.21 4.56
CA PRO A 128 4.32 -16.31 5.55
C PRO A 128 4.10 -14.88 5.04
N ALA A 129 4.99 -14.36 4.19
CA ALA A 129 4.84 -13.02 3.63
C ALA A 129 3.67 -12.93 2.64
N TYR A 130 3.38 -13.97 1.86
CA TYR A 130 2.17 -14.02 1.03
C TYR A 130 0.92 -14.00 1.89
N LEU A 131 0.84 -14.85 2.93
CA LEU A 131 -0.31 -14.90 3.82
C LEU A 131 -0.59 -13.55 4.48
N HIS A 132 0.44 -12.91 5.05
CA HIS A 132 0.25 -11.64 5.74
C HIS A 132 0.00 -10.47 4.78
N ARG A 133 0.59 -10.49 3.58
CA ARG A 133 0.28 -9.50 2.54
C ARG A 133 -1.14 -9.65 2.02
N ALA A 134 -1.64 -10.88 1.87
CA ALA A 134 -3.05 -11.14 1.54
C ALA A 134 -3.97 -10.56 2.61
N ASN A 135 -3.71 -10.83 3.89
CA ASN A 135 -4.47 -10.26 5.01
C ASN A 135 -4.51 -8.73 4.97
N ALA A 136 -3.35 -8.09 4.74
CA ALA A 136 -3.26 -6.64 4.62
C ALA A 136 -4.03 -6.10 3.40
N ARG A 137 -3.98 -6.81 2.27
CA ARG A 137 -4.75 -6.47 1.06
C ARG A 137 -6.25 -6.63 1.25
N VAL A 138 -6.71 -7.62 2.02
CA VAL A 138 -8.13 -7.74 2.40
C VAL A 138 -8.57 -6.52 3.21
N LYS A 139 -7.74 -6.05 4.15
CA LYS A 139 -8.03 -4.83 4.93
C LYS A 139 -8.05 -3.55 4.10
N LEU A 140 -7.39 -3.55 2.95
CA LEU A 140 -7.40 -2.47 1.95
C LEU A 140 -8.46 -2.67 0.86
N GLU A 141 -9.33 -3.68 0.96
CA GLU A 141 -10.32 -4.06 -0.05
C GLU A 141 -9.72 -4.38 -1.44
N GLN A 142 -8.43 -4.72 -1.49
CA GLN A 142 -7.73 -5.14 -2.70
C GLN A 142 -7.94 -6.64 -2.95
N PHE A 143 -9.21 -7.06 -3.07
CA PHE A 143 -9.59 -8.47 -3.08
C PHE A 143 -8.93 -9.30 -4.20
N PRO A 144 -8.83 -8.85 -5.47
CA PRO A 144 -8.18 -9.64 -6.51
C PRO A 144 -6.73 -9.99 -6.16
N ARG A 145 -5.98 -9.00 -5.68
CA ARG A 145 -4.57 -9.15 -5.27
C ARG A 145 -4.40 -9.97 -3.99
N ALA A 146 -5.38 -9.93 -3.09
CA ALA A 146 -5.38 -10.77 -1.90
C ALA A 146 -5.58 -12.25 -2.26
N VAL A 147 -6.50 -12.54 -3.17
CA VAL A 147 -6.77 -13.90 -3.67
C VAL A 147 -5.54 -14.49 -4.37
N GLU A 148 -4.83 -13.70 -5.18
CA GLU A 148 -3.54 -14.11 -5.78
C GLU A 148 -2.51 -14.50 -4.71
N ASP A 149 -2.33 -13.69 -3.67
CA ASP A 149 -1.39 -13.98 -2.59
C ASP A 149 -1.79 -15.23 -1.79
N TYR A 150 -3.08 -15.43 -1.51
CA TYR A 150 -3.54 -16.65 -0.86
C TYR A 150 -3.29 -17.90 -1.71
N ARG A 151 -3.50 -17.83 -3.03
CA ARG A 151 -3.17 -18.94 -3.94
C ARG A 151 -1.68 -19.27 -3.90
N MET A 152 -0.82 -18.24 -3.88
CA MET A 152 0.63 -18.43 -3.74
C MET A 152 0.99 -19.05 -2.39
N TYR A 153 0.38 -18.60 -1.30
CA TYR A 153 0.57 -19.22 0.03
C TYR A 153 0.19 -20.71 0.02
N LEU A 154 -0.98 -21.06 -0.51
CA LEU A 154 -1.45 -22.45 -0.60
C LEU A 154 -0.59 -23.32 -1.54
N THR A 155 0.07 -22.72 -2.52
CA THR A 155 1.01 -23.43 -3.40
C THR A 155 2.31 -23.75 -2.68
N LEU A 156 2.80 -22.82 -1.85
CA LEU A 156 4.05 -22.99 -1.09
C LEU A 156 3.86 -23.84 0.17
N ASP A 157 2.69 -23.78 0.80
CA ASP A 157 2.35 -24.49 2.04
C ASP A 157 0.94 -25.14 1.95
N PRO A 158 0.80 -26.22 1.15
CA PRO A 158 -0.50 -26.83 0.87
C PRO A 158 -1.10 -27.62 2.05
N ALA A 159 -0.28 -27.98 3.03
CA ALA A 159 -0.66 -28.79 4.20
C ALA A 159 -0.76 -27.94 5.49
N SER A 160 -0.74 -26.62 5.35
CA SER A 160 -0.94 -25.69 6.46
C SER A 160 -2.28 -25.93 7.16
N TRP A 161 -2.30 -25.79 8.48
CA TRP A 161 -3.54 -25.85 9.26
C TRP A 161 -4.51 -24.72 8.89
N GLN A 162 -4.02 -23.63 8.28
CA GLN A 162 -4.86 -22.54 7.77
C GLN A 162 -5.46 -22.82 6.39
N SER A 163 -5.03 -23.87 5.66
CA SER A 163 -5.33 -24.01 4.24
C SER A 163 -6.82 -24.02 3.91
N ASP A 164 -7.64 -24.76 4.66
CA ASP A 164 -9.08 -24.84 4.40
C ASP A 164 -9.81 -23.52 4.68
N SER A 165 -9.45 -22.86 5.78
CA SER A 165 -9.96 -21.52 6.11
C SER A 165 -9.62 -20.50 5.02
N ILE A 166 -8.41 -20.57 4.46
CA ILE A 166 -7.97 -19.69 3.37
C ILE A 166 -8.76 -19.98 2.09
N ARG A 167 -9.01 -21.24 1.74
CA ARG A 167 -9.84 -21.60 0.57
C ARG A 167 -11.26 -21.06 0.70
N GLN A 168 -11.86 -21.18 1.88
CA GLN A 168 -13.19 -20.62 2.15
C GLN A 168 -13.19 -19.09 2.03
N LEU A 169 -12.19 -18.42 2.62
CA LEU A 169 -12.05 -16.97 2.52
C LEU A 169 -11.88 -16.52 1.07
N MET A 170 -11.02 -17.19 0.29
CA MET A 170 -10.86 -16.89 -1.14
C MET A 170 -12.17 -16.99 -1.90
N ALA A 171 -12.97 -18.04 -1.68
CA ALA A 171 -14.27 -18.18 -2.35
C ALA A 171 -15.24 -17.04 -2.02
N LEU A 172 -15.22 -16.55 -0.77
CA LEU A 172 -16.00 -15.37 -0.37
C LEU A 172 -15.50 -14.09 -1.07
N LEU A 173 -14.19 -13.88 -1.09
CA LEU A 173 -13.57 -12.73 -1.75
C LEU A 173 -13.84 -12.74 -3.26
N GLU A 174 -13.78 -13.91 -3.91
CA GLU A 174 -14.13 -14.07 -5.32
C GLU A 174 -15.61 -13.76 -5.60
N GLY A 175 -16.51 -14.06 -4.65
CA GLY A 175 -17.92 -13.63 -4.73
C GLY A 175 -18.08 -12.11 -4.64
N GLU A 176 -17.33 -11.47 -3.76
CA GLU A 176 -17.34 -10.00 -3.62
C GLU A 176 -16.76 -9.32 -4.87
N ILE A 177 -15.67 -9.85 -5.43
CA ILE A 177 -15.09 -9.36 -6.70
C ILE A 177 -16.13 -9.37 -7.82
N ARG A 178 -16.83 -10.49 -8.02
CA ARG A 178 -17.90 -10.57 -9.04
C ARG A 178 -19.00 -9.55 -8.79
N THR A 179 -19.39 -9.36 -7.54
CA THR A 179 -20.42 -8.39 -7.17
C THR A 179 -19.98 -6.95 -7.45
N GLN A 180 -18.71 -6.62 -7.17
CA GLN A 180 -18.13 -5.31 -7.49
C GLN A 180 -18.03 -5.08 -9.00
N GLU A 181 -17.61 -6.09 -9.75
CA GLU A 181 -17.55 -6.04 -11.22
C GLU A 181 -18.94 -5.82 -11.83
N GLU A 182 -19.96 -6.56 -11.37
CA GLU A 182 -21.35 -6.37 -11.81
C GLU A 182 -21.87 -4.97 -11.49
N ARG A 183 -21.56 -4.43 -10.30
CA ARG A 183 -21.96 -3.06 -9.92
C ARG A 183 -21.27 -2.03 -10.82
N ALA A 184 -19.97 -2.16 -11.04
CA ALA A 184 -19.22 -1.25 -11.91
C ALA A 184 -19.77 -1.24 -13.34
N LEU A 185 -20.09 -2.42 -13.90
CA LEU A 185 -20.69 -2.54 -15.23
C LEU A 185 -22.08 -1.90 -15.30
N ARG A 186 -22.91 -2.08 -14.25
CA ARG A 186 -24.24 -1.45 -14.20
C ARG A 186 -24.14 0.07 -14.14
N GLU A 187 -23.24 0.61 -13.32
CA GLU A 187 -23.02 2.05 -13.21
C GLU A 187 -22.51 2.64 -14.53
N GLU A 188 -21.61 1.96 -15.23
CA GLU A 188 -21.13 2.39 -16.55
C GLU A 188 -22.27 2.35 -17.59
N ALA A 189 -23.06 1.29 -17.62
CA ALA A 189 -24.20 1.16 -18.53
C ALA A 189 -25.25 2.26 -18.29
N GLU A 190 -25.54 2.59 -17.02
CA GLU A 190 -26.46 3.67 -16.66
C GLU A 190 -25.94 5.05 -17.09
N ARG A 191 -24.64 5.31 -16.92
CA ARG A 191 -24.00 6.54 -17.41
C ARG A 191 -24.12 6.67 -18.93
N LEU A 192 -23.83 5.60 -19.66
CA LEU A 192 -23.92 5.59 -21.13
C LEU A 192 -25.36 5.75 -21.60
N ALA A 193 -26.33 5.12 -20.94
CA ALA A 193 -27.74 5.27 -21.24
C ALA A 193 -28.20 6.72 -21.04
N THR A 194 -27.86 7.32 -19.90
CA THR A 194 -28.17 8.73 -19.59
C THR A 194 -27.56 9.68 -20.62
N GLU A 195 -26.31 9.44 -21.03
CA GLU A 195 -25.66 10.24 -22.07
C GLU A 195 -26.32 10.07 -23.44
N ALA A 196 -26.70 8.84 -23.80
CA ALA A 196 -27.40 8.55 -25.05
C ALA A 196 -28.78 9.20 -25.09
N GLU A 197 -29.53 9.17 -23.98
CA GLU A 197 -30.83 9.84 -23.85
C GLU A 197 -30.70 11.35 -24.02
N ARG A 198 -29.72 11.99 -23.34
CA ARG A 198 -29.46 13.43 -23.52
C ARG A 198 -29.13 13.78 -24.97
N LYS A 199 -28.27 13.00 -25.63
CA LYS A 199 -27.93 13.20 -27.05
C LYS A 199 -29.15 13.03 -27.96
N ALA A 200 -29.97 12.01 -27.70
CA ALA A 200 -31.20 11.77 -28.47
C ALA A 200 -32.20 12.91 -28.30
N GLU A 201 -32.32 13.47 -27.09
CA GLU A 201 -33.16 14.64 -26.81
C GLU A 201 -32.64 15.89 -27.53
N GLU A 202 -31.33 16.15 -27.49
CA GLU A 202 -30.69 17.26 -28.21
C GLU A 202 -30.87 17.14 -29.73
N GLU A 203 -30.69 15.95 -30.29
CA GLU A 203 -30.95 15.68 -31.72
C GLU A 203 -32.42 15.87 -32.07
N ARG A 204 -33.33 15.40 -31.21
CA ARG A 204 -34.77 15.57 -31.42
C ARG A 204 -35.15 17.05 -31.39
N TYR A 205 -34.62 17.81 -30.44
CA TYR A 205 -34.83 19.25 -30.35
C TYR A 205 -34.30 19.97 -31.60
N ARG A 206 -33.08 19.62 -32.06
CA ARG A 206 -32.49 20.18 -33.28
C ARG A 206 -33.37 19.92 -34.52
N ARG A 207 -33.81 18.67 -34.73
CA ARG A 207 -34.68 18.32 -35.87
C ARG A 207 -35.98 19.12 -35.84
N LEU A 208 -36.56 19.31 -34.66
CA LEU A 208 -37.81 20.05 -34.49
C LEU A 208 -37.64 21.54 -34.82
N MET A 209 -36.50 22.13 -34.42
CA MET A 209 -36.17 23.51 -34.77
C MET A 209 -35.93 23.70 -36.27
N ASP A 210 -35.26 22.74 -36.93
CA ASP A 210 -35.04 22.76 -38.37
C ASP A 210 -36.37 22.67 -39.16
N GLU A 211 -37.29 21.81 -38.72
CA GLU A 211 -38.61 21.65 -39.33
C GLU A 211 -39.49 22.90 -39.17
N VAL A 212 -39.51 23.50 -37.97
CA VAL A 212 -40.20 24.77 -37.71
C VAL A 212 -39.63 25.88 -38.60
N SER A 213 -38.31 25.97 -38.74
CA SER A 213 -37.67 26.97 -39.60
C SER A 213 -38.02 26.78 -41.07
N SER A 214 -38.02 25.54 -41.57
CA SER A 214 -38.39 25.23 -42.96
C SER A 214 -39.84 25.61 -43.25
N SER A 215 -40.76 25.26 -42.35
CA SER A 215 -42.19 25.57 -42.49
C SER A 215 -42.44 27.08 -42.55
N LEU A 216 -41.71 27.86 -41.74
CA LEU A 216 -41.81 29.32 -41.76
C LEU A 216 -41.30 29.92 -43.08
N GLN A 217 -40.22 29.39 -43.64
CA GLN A 217 -39.72 29.82 -44.95
C GLN A 217 -40.71 29.50 -46.09
N GLU A 218 -41.37 28.35 -46.07
CA GLU A 218 -42.39 27.99 -47.06
C GLU A 218 -43.59 28.92 -47.01
N ILE A 219 -44.07 29.29 -45.82
CA ILE A 219 -45.16 30.27 -45.65
C ILE A 219 -44.75 31.64 -46.19
N ASP A 220 -43.54 32.09 -45.88
CA ASP A 220 -43.01 33.36 -46.37
C ASP A 220 -42.97 33.39 -47.91
N GLN A 221 -42.44 32.33 -48.53
CA GLN A 221 -42.44 32.18 -49.99
C GLN A 221 -43.85 32.11 -50.58
N ALA A 222 -44.78 31.37 -49.97
CA ALA A 222 -46.17 31.30 -50.42
C ALA A 222 -46.88 32.66 -50.34
N SER A 223 -46.59 33.45 -49.31
CA SER A 223 -47.13 34.81 -49.16
C SER A 223 -46.62 35.76 -50.25
N THR A 224 -45.34 35.64 -50.64
CA THR A 224 -44.75 36.45 -51.73
C THR A 224 -45.28 36.06 -53.12
N LEU A 225 -45.64 34.80 -53.33
CA LEU A 225 -46.27 34.32 -54.58
C LEU A 225 -47.76 34.69 -54.66
N SER A 226 -48.50 34.68 -53.54
CA SER A 226 -49.92 35.05 -53.49
C SER A 226 -50.16 36.55 -53.72
N ALA A 227 -49.18 37.42 -53.47
CA ALA A 227 -49.27 38.86 -53.75
C ALA A 227 -49.00 39.23 -55.23
N GLY A 228 -48.68 38.25 -56.09
CA GLY A 228 -48.19 38.48 -57.45
C GLY A 228 -49.20 38.41 -58.59
N SER A 229 -50.50 38.17 -58.36
CA SER A 229 -51.46 37.90 -59.45
C SER A 229 -52.73 38.73 -59.49
N GLU A 230 -52.79 39.92 -58.88
CA GLU A 230 -53.95 40.81 -59.01
C GLU A 230 -53.60 42.04 -59.87
N SER A 231 -53.52 41.85 -61.19
CA SER A 231 -53.54 42.96 -62.14
C SER A 231 -54.98 43.45 -62.31
N ILE A 232 -55.37 44.46 -61.54
CA ILE A 232 -56.60 45.23 -61.73
C ILE A 232 -56.49 45.98 -63.06
N GLN A 233 -57.18 45.51 -64.10
CA GLN A 233 -57.51 46.35 -65.25
C GLN A 233 -58.62 47.30 -64.81
N LEU A 234 -58.25 48.55 -64.51
CA LEU A 234 -59.19 49.67 -64.45
C LEU A 234 -59.67 49.94 -65.88
N TYR A 235 -60.93 49.57 -66.16
CA TYR A 235 -61.66 50.09 -67.29
C TYR A 235 -62.09 51.52 -66.94
N ASP A 236 -61.56 52.50 -67.68
CA ASP A 236 -62.18 53.82 -67.80
C ASP A 236 -63.47 53.65 -68.60
N GLU A 237 -64.62 53.82 -67.96
CA GLU A 237 -65.89 54.10 -68.65
C GLU A 237 -66.39 55.48 -68.23
N GLU A 238 -66.12 56.45 -69.11
CA GLU A 238 -66.99 57.60 -69.33
C GLU A 238 -68.41 57.10 -69.67
N GLY A 239 -69.44 57.63 -69.00
CA GLY A 239 -70.82 57.21 -69.24
C GLY A 239 -71.85 58.10 -68.55
N ASP A 240 -72.10 59.24 -69.18
CA ASP A 240 -73.33 60.03 -69.30
C ASP A 240 -74.58 59.73 -68.43
N LEU A 241 -75.04 60.80 -67.77
CA LEU A 241 -76.39 61.42 -67.83
C LEU A 241 -77.64 60.51 -67.89
N GLU A 242 -78.44 60.52 -66.81
CA GLU A 242 -79.73 61.27 -66.69
C GLU A 242 -80.28 61.18 -65.25
#